data_AF-Q7X9L0-F1
#
_entry.id   AF-Q7X9L0-F1
#
_cell.length_a   1.000
_cell.length_b   1.000
_cell.length_c   1.000
_cell.angle_alpha   90.00
_cell.angle_beta   90.00
_cell.angle_gamma   90.00
#
_symmetry.space_group_name_H-M   'P 1'
#
loop_
_entity.id
_entity.type
_entity.pdbx_description
1 polymer ?
#
loop_
_entity_poly.entity_id
_entity_poly.type
_entity_poly.pdbx_seq_one_letter_code
_entity_poly.pdbx_strand_id
1 'polypeptide(L)'
;GKPQELDDAVLRRLVKRIYVPLPDPNVRRLLLKNQLKGQAFKLSNHDLERLAVETEGYSGSDLRALCEEAAMMPIRELGPQNILTIKANQLRPLRYEDFRNAMTAIRPSLQKSKWDELEKWNDEFGAS
;
A
#
# COMPACT_ATOMS: atom_id res chain seq x y z
N GLY A 1 14.05 -2.80 12.49
CA GLY A 1 14.38 -2.32 13.84
C GLY A 1 13.86 -0.91 14.00
N LYS A 2 13.35 -0.54 15.18
CA LYS A 2 12.91 0.83 15.42
C LYS A 2 14.14 1.75 15.56
N PRO A 3 14.13 2.98 15.03
CA PRO A 3 15.25 3.92 15.19
C PRO A 3 15.60 4.19 16.65
N GLN A 4 14.60 4.15 17.54
CA GLN A 4 14.71 4.40 18.99
C GLN A 4 15.38 3.27 19.77
N GLU A 5 15.59 2.09 19.17
CA GLU A 5 16.18 0.91 19.82
C GLU A 5 17.67 0.74 19.46
N LEU A 6 18.25 1.69 18.71
CA LEU A 6 19.65 1.65 18.29
C LEU A 6 20.55 2.25 19.39
N ASP A 7 21.60 1.54 19.80
CA ASP A 7 22.55 2.06 20.79
C ASP A 7 23.32 3.30 20.28
N ASP A 8 23.83 4.10 21.22
CA ASP A 8 24.56 5.34 20.94
C ASP A 8 25.83 5.15 20.08
N ALA A 9 26.42 3.95 20.04
CA ALA A 9 27.59 3.63 19.24
C ALA A 9 27.20 3.33 17.77
N VAL A 10 26.07 2.67 17.55
CA VAL A 10 25.46 2.47 16.22
C VAL A 10 24.97 3.79 15.66
N LEU A 11 24.32 4.62 16.48
CA LEU A 11 23.85 5.96 16.11
C LEU A 11 24.98 6.93 15.71
N ARG A 12 26.19 6.76 16.28
CA ARG A 12 27.40 7.53 15.91
C ARG A 12 28.03 7.09 14.59
N ARG A 13 27.85 5.82 14.19
CA ARG A 13 28.36 5.27 12.92
C ARG A 13 27.41 5.50 11.73
N LEU A 14 26.13 5.75 11.98
CA LEU A 14 25.13 6.13 10.98
C LEU A 14 25.19 7.62 10.67
N VAL A 15 26.16 8.01 9.84
CA VAL A 15 26.46 9.41 9.48
C VAL A 15 25.34 10.08 8.68
N LYS A 16 24.46 9.30 8.01
CA LYS A 16 23.25 9.79 7.36
C LYS A 16 22.03 9.05 7.88
N ARG A 17 21.07 9.80 8.41
CA ARG A 17 19.77 9.31 8.87
C ARG A 17 18.72 9.80 7.88
N ILE A 18 18.32 8.94 6.94
CA ILE A 18 17.30 9.27 5.94
C ILE A 18 15.99 8.69 6.45
N TYR A 19 15.08 9.55 6.90
CA TYR A 19 13.69 9.18 7.10
C TYR A 19 13.03 8.92 5.75
N VAL A 20 12.35 7.79 5.62
CA VAL A 20 11.51 7.48 4.46
C VAL A 20 10.07 7.69 4.90
N PRO A 21 9.43 8.81 4.50
CA PRO A 21 8.05 9.09 4.90
C PRO A 21 7.07 8.09 4.28
N LEU A 22 5.86 8.06 4.85
CA LEU A 22 4.74 7.42 4.16
C LEU A 22 4.49 8.12 2.82
N PRO A 23 4.06 7.38 1.79
CA PRO A 23 3.80 7.96 0.48
C PRO A 23 2.66 8.98 0.56
N ASP A 24 2.85 10.15 -0.05
CA ASP A 24 1.78 11.14 -0.23
C ASP A 24 0.69 10.64 -1.21
N PRO A 25 -0.47 11.32 -1.34
CA PRO A 25 -1.54 10.87 -2.24
C PRO A 25 -1.10 10.66 -3.70
N ASN A 26 -0.21 11.51 -4.24
CA ASN A 26 0.28 11.38 -5.62
C ASN A 26 1.16 10.13 -5.77
N VAL A 27 2.03 9.87 -4.79
CA VAL A 27 2.87 8.67 -4.75
C VAL A 27 2.00 7.42 -4.59
N ARG A 28 0.99 7.45 -3.71
CA ARG A 28 0.04 6.31 -3.56
C ARG A 28 -0.69 6.02 -4.85
N ARG A 29 -1.19 7.04 -5.55
CA ARG A 29 -1.81 6.89 -6.88
C ARG A 29 -0.86 6.25 -7.89
N LEU A 30 0.40 6.69 -7.91
CA LEU A 30 1.42 6.13 -8.81
C LEU A 30 1.73 4.67 -8.47
N LEU A 31 1.86 4.34 -7.18
CA LEU A 31 2.09 2.98 -6.70
C LEU A 31 0.92 2.08 -7.08
N LEU A 32 -0.34 2.48 -6.81
CA LEU A 32 -1.54 1.75 -7.23
C LEU A 32 -1.54 1.51 -8.74
N LYS A 33 -1.31 2.56 -9.53
CA LYS A 33 -1.24 2.44 -11.00
C LYS A 33 -0.14 1.47 -11.46
N ASN A 34 1.02 1.50 -10.81
CA ASN A 34 2.14 0.61 -11.13
C ASN A 34 1.85 -0.85 -10.77
N GLN A 35 1.25 -1.10 -9.60
CA GLN A 35 0.86 -2.45 -9.16
C GLN A 35 -0.19 -3.07 -10.10
N LEU A 36 -1.02 -2.25 -10.74
CA LEU A 36 -2.04 -2.69 -11.69
C LEU A 36 -1.54 -2.84 -13.13
N LYS A 37 -0.28 -2.51 -13.42
CA LYS A 37 0.28 -2.71 -14.75
C LYS A 37 0.26 -4.20 -15.11
N GLY A 38 -0.25 -4.51 -16.29
CA GLY A 38 -0.37 -5.89 -16.79
C GLY A 38 -1.59 -6.65 -16.26
N GLN A 39 -2.39 -6.05 -15.37
CA GLN A 39 -3.67 -6.60 -14.93
C GLN A 39 -4.82 -6.03 -15.75
N ALA A 40 -5.87 -6.83 -15.94
CA ALA A 40 -7.13 -6.31 -16.47
C ALA A 40 -7.84 -5.51 -15.36
N PHE A 41 -7.92 -4.18 -15.50
CA PHE A 41 -8.65 -3.32 -14.57
C PHE A 41 -9.54 -2.32 -15.31
N LYS A 42 -10.66 -1.95 -14.69
CA LYS A 42 -11.64 -0.96 -15.16
C LYS A 42 -11.78 0.14 -14.10
N LEU A 43 -10.65 0.80 -13.80
CA LEU A 43 -10.58 1.95 -12.91
C LEU A 43 -10.35 3.20 -13.75
N SER A 44 -11.17 4.22 -13.55
CA SER A 44 -10.94 5.54 -14.10
C SER A 44 -9.81 6.26 -13.35
N ASN A 45 -9.30 7.37 -13.91
CA ASN A 45 -8.36 8.22 -13.17
C ASN A 45 -8.96 8.73 -11.86
N HIS A 46 -10.26 9.04 -11.87
CA HIS A 46 -11.00 9.47 -10.69
C HIS A 46 -11.08 8.36 -9.63
N ASP A 47 -11.25 7.09 -10.02
CA ASP A 47 -11.23 5.98 -9.06
C ASP A 47 -9.84 5.82 -8.42
N LEU A 48 -8.76 5.97 -9.21
CA LEU A 48 -7.39 5.95 -8.67
C LEU A 48 -7.12 7.11 -7.71
N GLU A 49 -7.67 8.30 -7.99
CA GLU A 49 -7.59 9.46 -7.09
C GLU A 49 -8.35 9.21 -5.79
N ARG A 50 -9.56 8.65 -5.86
CA ARG A 50 -10.32 8.25 -4.67
C ARG A 50 -9.59 7.21 -3.83
N LEU A 51 -9.04 6.17 -4.46
CA LEU A 51 -8.27 5.16 -3.76
C LEU A 51 -7.02 5.75 -3.10
N ALA A 52 -6.35 6.70 -3.74
CA ALA A 52 -5.20 7.37 -3.14
C ALA A 52 -5.57 8.18 -1.88
N VAL A 53 -6.75 8.80 -1.86
CA VAL A 53 -7.27 9.49 -0.66
C VAL A 53 -7.65 8.48 0.43
N GLU A 54 -8.41 7.44 0.08
CA GLU A 54 -8.90 6.44 1.04
C GLU A 54 -7.81 5.55 1.64
N THR A 55 -6.64 5.49 1.01
CA THR A 55 -5.46 4.77 1.48
C THR A 55 -4.47 5.66 2.22
N GLU A 56 -4.92 6.77 2.81
CA GLU A 56 -4.11 7.54 3.74
C GLU A 56 -3.55 6.65 4.85
N GLY A 57 -2.27 6.84 5.17
CA GLY A 57 -1.55 6.03 6.15
C GLY A 57 -0.98 4.69 5.62
N TYR A 58 -1.33 4.28 4.40
CA TYR A 58 -0.80 3.04 3.82
C TYR A 58 0.67 3.24 3.40
N SER A 59 1.51 2.28 3.79
CA SER A 59 2.85 2.12 3.24
C SER A 59 2.81 1.52 1.83
N GLY A 60 3.95 1.52 1.12
CA GLY A 60 4.05 0.85 -0.18
C GLY A 60 3.75 -0.65 -0.11
N SER A 61 4.12 -1.33 0.98
CA SER A 61 3.77 -2.74 1.21
C SER A 61 2.27 -2.94 1.48
N ASP A 62 1.64 -2.03 2.21
CA ASP A 62 0.18 -2.11 2.45
C ASP A 62 -0.59 -1.94 1.14
N LEU A 63 -0.18 -1.01 0.27
CA LEU A 63 -0.80 -0.82 -1.04
C LEU A 63 -0.61 -2.04 -1.96
N ARG A 64 0.54 -2.72 -1.89
CA ARG A 64 0.75 -3.96 -2.62
C ARG A 64 -0.18 -5.06 -2.12
N ALA A 65 -0.23 -5.27 -0.80
CA ALA A 65 -1.14 -6.25 -0.19
C ALA A 65 -2.61 -5.95 -0.52
N LEU A 66 -2.99 -4.67 -0.55
CA LEU A 66 -4.32 -4.22 -0.96
C LEU A 66 -4.63 -4.62 -2.41
N CYS A 67 -3.69 -4.44 -3.34
CA CYS A 67 -3.88 -4.84 -4.74
C CYS A 67 -3.98 -6.36 -4.89
N GLU A 68 -3.16 -7.12 -4.15
CA GLU A 68 -3.18 -8.58 -4.14
C GLU A 68 -4.53 -9.10 -3.59
N GLU A 69 -5.03 -8.53 -2.50
CA GLU A 69 -6.32 -8.88 -1.92
C GLU A 69 -7.49 -8.50 -2.85
N ALA A 70 -7.45 -7.34 -3.49
CA ALA A 70 -8.44 -6.94 -4.49
C ALA A 70 -8.45 -7.90 -5.70
N ALA A 71 -7.28 -8.36 -6.14
CA ALA A 71 -7.13 -9.32 -7.24
C ALA A 71 -7.78 -10.68 -6.96
N MET A 72 -7.98 -11.03 -5.68
CA MET A 72 -8.69 -12.25 -5.29
C MET A 72 -10.21 -12.15 -5.43
N MET A 73 -10.78 -10.95 -5.50
CA MET A 73 -12.24 -10.76 -5.53
C MET A 73 -12.89 -11.39 -6.77
N PRO A 74 -12.42 -11.16 -8.01
CA PRO A 74 -12.93 -11.87 -9.18
C PRO A 74 -12.80 -13.39 -9.09
N ILE A 75 -11.77 -13.90 -8.42
CA ILE A 75 -11.52 -15.34 -8.26
C ILE A 75 -12.52 -15.94 -7.27
N ARG A 76 -12.82 -15.25 -6.17
CA ARG A 76 -13.79 -15.69 -5.14
C ARG A 76 -15.23 -15.77 -5.66
N GLU A 77 -15.56 -15.00 -6.69
CA GLU A 77 -16.87 -15.07 -7.37
C GLU A 77 -17.02 -16.30 -8.25
N LEU A 78 -15.92 -17.01 -8.54
CA LEU A 78 -15.97 -18.26 -9.28
C LEU A 78 -16.48 -19.37 -8.39
N GLY A 79 -17.40 -20.17 -8.91
CA GLY A 79 -17.77 -21.43 -8.28
C GLY A 79 -16.57 -22.40 -8.19
N PRO A 80 -16.58 -23.34 -7.23
CA PRO A 80 -15.47 -24.29 -7.01
C PRO A 80 -15.03 -25.04 -8.28
N GLN A 81 -15.99 -25.32 -9.16
CA GLN A 81 -15.80 -26.06 -10.42
C GLN A 81 -14.93 -25.28 -11.44
N ASN A 82 -14.95 -23.95 -11.37
CA ASN A 82 -14.34 -23.08 -12.38
C ASN A 82 -12.94 -22.60 -11.98
N ILE A 83 -12.60 -22.63 -10.70
CA ILE A 83 -11.30 -22.14 -10.19
C ILE A 83 -10.11 -22.91 -10.82
N LEU A 84 -10.27 -24.21 -11.07
CA LEU A 84 -9.19 -25.06 -11.59
C LEU A 84 -9.01 -24.96 -13.11
N THR A 85 -9.98 -24.43 -13.84
CA THR A 85 -10.03 -24.47 -15.31
C THR A 85 -10.01 -23.09 -15.96
N ILE A 86 -10.24 -22.04 -15.18
CA ILE A 86 -10.31 -20.67 -15.70
C ILE A 86 -8.95 -20.15 -16.15
N LYS A 87 -8.93 -19.42 -17.26
CA LYS A 87 -7.77 -18.66 -17.72
C LYS A 87 -7.82 -17.24 -17.18
N ALA A 88 -6.66 -16.61 -16.97
CA ALA A 88 -6.57 -15.25 -16.46
C ALA A 88 -7.36 -14.22 -17.29
N ASN A 89 -7.45 -14.41 -18.61
CA ASN A 89 -8.21 -13.53 -19.51
C ASN A 89 -9.74 -13.69 -19.43
N GLN A 90 -10.24 -14.70 -18.71
CA GLN A 90 -11.66 -14.93 -18.47
C GLN A 90 -12.13 -14.31 -17.14
N LEU A 91 -11.21 -13.86 -16.28
CA LEU A 91 -11.55 -13.13 -15.08
C LEU A 91 -12.09 -11.75 -15.46
N ARG A 92 -13.15 -11.31 -14.76
CA ARG A 92 -13.61 -9.93 -14.92
C ARG A 92 -12.50 -8.96 -14.51
N PRO A 93 -12.39 -7.78 -15.16
CA PRO A 93 -11.45 -6.76 -14.74
C PRO A 93 -11.70 -6.30 -13.29
N LEU A 94 -10.64 -5.87 -12.61
CA LEU A 94 -10.73 -5.25 -11.29
C LEU A 94 -11.49 -3.93 -11.35
N ARG A 95 -12.35 -3.72 -10.35
CA ARG A 95 -13.21 -2.54 -10.20
C ARG A 95 -12.95 -1.87 -8.86
N TYR A 96 -13.42 -0.65 -8.71
CA TYR A 96 -13.22 0.12 -7.48
C TYR A 96 -13.78 -0.60 -6.23
N GLU A 97 -14.90 -1.32 -6.38
CA GLU A 97 -15.52 -2.08 -5.30
C GLU A 97 -14.63 -3.20 -4.76
N ASP A 98 -13.76 -3.79 -5.60
CA ASP A 98 -12.83 -4.84 -5.17
C ASP A 98 -11.83 -4.30 -4.15
N PHE A 99 -11.34 -3.08 -4.37
CA PHE A 99 -10.43 -2.40 -3.45
C PHE A 99 -11.15 -1.99 -2.18
N ARG A 100 -12.39 -1.48 -2.28
CA ARG A 100 -13.20 -1.14 -1.11
C ARG A 100 -13.41 -2.36 -0.21
N ASN A 101 -13.69 -3.51 -0.80
CA ASN A 101 -13.81 -4.76 -0.06
C ASN A 101 -12.46 -5.20 0.51
N ALA A 102 -11.38 -5.13 -0.28
CA ALA A 102 -10.03 -5.49 0.18
C ALA A 102 -9.56 -4.64 1.38
N MET A 103 -9.92 -3.35 1.43
CA MET A 103 -9.62 -2.47 2.58
C MET A 103 -10.29 -2.93 3.88
N THR A 104 -11.29 -3.81 3.84
CA THR A 104 -11.86 -4.37 5.07
C THR A 104 -10.90 -5.33 5.77
N ALA A 105 -10.09 -6.04 4.98
CA ALA A 105 -9.10 -7.00 5.45
C ALA A 105 -7.70 -6.39 5.58
N ILE A 106 -7.32 -5.52 4.64
CA ILE A 106 -6.02 -4.86 4.63
C ILE A 106 -6.16 -3.49 5.30
N ARG A 107 -5.45 -3.30 6.42
CA ARG A 107 -5.38 -2.04 7.15
C ARG A 107 -3.96 -1.49 7.11
N PRO A 108 -3.76 -0.17 7.31
CA PRO A 108 -2.42 0.41 7.45
C PRO A 108 -1.62 -0.34 8.52
N SER A 109 -0.42 -0.78 8.18
CA SER A 109 0.45 -1.50 9.13
C SER A 109 1.09 -0.58 10.17
N LEU A 110 1.20 0.71 9.85
CA LEU A 110 1.67 1.75 10.76
C LEU A 110 0.49 2.45 11.43
N GLN A 111 0.51 2.46 12.77
CA GLN A 111 -0.43 3.26 13.55
C GLN A 111 -0.11 4.75 13.37
N LYS A 112 -1.16 5.57 13.27
CA LYS A 112 -1.03 7.02 13.07
C LYS A 112 -0.15 7.70 14.12
N SER A 113 -0.36 7.40 15.40
CA SER A 113 0.45 7.95 16.51
C SER A 113 1.93 7.65 16.37
N LYS A 114 2.28 6.43 15.96
CA LYS A 114 3.66 5.99 15.77
C LYS A 114 4.32 6.67 14.56
N TRP A 115 3.53 7.03 13.55
CA TRP A 115 4.00 7.81 12.41
C TRP A 115 4.22 9.28 12.80
N ASP A 116 3.30 9.89 13.55
CA ASP A 116 3.45 11.26 14.07
C ASP A 116 4.73 11.41 14.91
N GLU A 117 5.07 10.40 15.72
CA GLU A 117 6.32 10.35 16.48
C GLU A 117 7.57 10.28 15.60
N LEU A 118 7.51 9.56 14.48
CA LEU A 118 8.63 9.43 13.55
C LEU A 118 8.86 10.72 12.76
N GLU A 119 7.80 11.44 12.37
CA GLU A 119 7.94 12.75 11.73
C GLU A 119 8.56 13.77 12.68
N LYS A 120 8.06 13.86 13.93
CA LYS A 120 8.64 14.74 14.95
C LYS A 120 10.11 14.43 15.20
N TRP A 121 10.46 13.15 15.31
CA TRP A 121 11.84 12.75 15.51
C TRP A 121 12.73 13.10 14.30
N ASN A 122 12.19 13.00 13.07
CA ASN A 122 12.92 13.44 11.88
C ASN A 122 13.11 14.95 11.83
N ASP A 123 12.12 15.75 12.25
CA ASP A 123 12.27 17.21 12.34
C ASP A 123 13.36 17.61 13.35
N GLU A 124 13.51 16.84 14.43
CA GLU A 124 14.50 17.09 15.49
C GLU A 124 15.92 16.55 15.16
N PHE A 125 16.03 15.42 14.46
CA PHE A 125 17.30 14.68 14.30
C PHE A 125 17.64 14.24 12.87
N GLY A 126 16.79 14.56 11.90
CA GLY A 126 16.96 14.22 10.48
C GLY A 126 18.11 14.99 9.84
N ALA A 127 18.77 14.37 8.85
CA ALA A 127 19.77 15.06 8.05
C ALA A 127 19.06 15.94 6.99
N SER A 128 19.38 17.23 6.97
CA SER A 128 19.01 18.18 5.90
C SER A 128 19.74 17.91 4.59
#